data_AF-A0A2N9LD96-F1
#
_entry.id   AF-A0A2N9LD96-F1
#
_cell.length_a   1.000
_cell.length_b   1.000
_cell.length_c   1.000
_cell.angle_alpha   90.00
_cell.angle_beta   90.00
_cell.angle_gamma   90.00
#
_symmetry.space_group_name_H-M   'P 1'
#
loop_
_entity.id
_entity.type
_entity.pdbx_description
1 polymer ?
#
loop_
_entity_poly.entity_id
_entity_poly.type
_entity_poly.pdbx_seq_one_letter_code
_entity_poly.pdbx_strand_id
1 'polypeptide(L)'
;MNHHWFSIIAQYASVVGFMIGLPVMAGAYYESFKARREARRAREGELHSLNCVEFVAGDGTCINLVPLERLHSLPHAGDVILLPGNDTEEFLAGAYLVERVEHIYTRAEYRGCRPHEARLTKAVAQVTSLNPVMTV
;
A
#
# COMPACT_ATOMS: atom_id res chain seq x y z
N MET A 1 -1.59 -1.65 -64.77
CA MET A 1 -2.09 -0.33 -64.31
C MET A 1 -2.60 -0.43 -62.86
N ASN A 2 -1.82 -1.04 -61.95
CA ASN A 2 -2.30 -1.41 -60.60
C ASN A 2 -1.43 -0.85 -59.46
N HIS A 3 -0.13 -0.60 -59.68
CA HIS A 3 0.78 -0.18 -58.60
C HIS A 3 0.52 1.22 -58.06
N HIS A 4 0.02 2.15 -58.89
CA HIS A 4 -0.21 3.54 -58.49
C HIS A 4 -1.44 3.72 -57.58
N TRP A 5 -2.44 2.84 -57.69
CA TRP A 5 -3.61 2.84 -56.81
C TRP A 5 -3.28 2.24 -55.44
N PHE A 6 -2.49 1.17 -55.40
CA PHE A 6 -2.03 0.56 -54.15
C PHE A 6 -1.13 1.51 -53.34
N SER A 7 -0.28 2.31 -53.97
CA SER A 7 0.58 3.28 -53.25
C SER A 7 -0.22 4.42 -52.61
N ILE A 8 -1.27 4.90 -53.29
CA ILE A 8 -2.16 5.94 -52.75
C ILE A 8 -2.95 5.39 -51.56
N ILE A 9 -3.52 4.19 -51.68
CA ILE A 9 -4.25 3.54 -50.57
C ILE A 9 -3.32 3.30 -49.37
N ALA A 10 -2.09 2.84 -49.60
CA ALA A 10 -1.11 2.63 -48.53
C ALA A 10 -0.72 3.95 -47.83
N GLN A 11 -0.56 5.04 -48.57
CA GLN A 11 -0.30 6.37 -47.98
C GLN A 11 -1.49 6.84 -47.12
N TYR A 12 -2.72 6.77 -47.62
CA TYR A 12 -3.90 7.16 -46.85
C TYR A 12 -4.12 6.27 -45.62
N ALA A 13 -3.94 4.95 -45.76
CA ALA A 13 -4.07 4.01 -44.64
C ALA A 13 -3.04 4.29 -43.54
N SER A 14 -1.81 4.67 -43.91
CA SER A 14 -0.76 5.02 -42.94
C SER A 14 -1.08 6.29 -42.15
N VAL A 15 -1.61 7.31 -42.82
CA VAL A 15 -2.00 8.59 -42.19
C VAL A 15 -3.21 8.38 -41.26
N VAL A 16 -4.24 7.67 -41.73
CA VAL A 16 -5.44 7.37 -40.93
C VAL A 16 -5.07 6.49 -39.73
N GLY A 17 -4.23 5.46 -39.94
CA GLY A 17 -3.76 4.59 -38.88
C GLY A 17 -2.95 5.35 -37.81
N PHE A 18 -2.14 6.33 -38.21
CA PHE A 18 -1.37 7.15 -37.27
C PHE A 18 -2.27 8.12 -36.47
N MET A 19 -3.26 8.74 -37.14
CA MET A 19 -4.22 9.65 -36.50
C MET A 19 -5.12 8.94 -35.48
N ILE A 20 -5.37 7.64 -35.64
CA ILE A 20 -6.15 6.84 -34.69
C ILE A 20 -5.23 6.20 -33.64
N GLY A 21 -4.08 5.67 -34.06
CA GLY A 21 -3.17 4.95 -33.17
C GLY A 21 -2.51 5.83 -32.12
N LEU A 22 -2.16 7.08 -32.48
CA LEU A 22 -1.46 7.98 -31.56
C LEU A 22 -2.33 8.44 -30.38
N PRO A 23 -3.60 8.88 -30.58
CA PRO A 23 -4.51 9.17 -29.47
C PRO A 23 -4.79 7.97 -28.58
N VAL A 24 -4.94 6.77 -29.15
CA VAL A 24 -5.19 5.53 -28.39
C VAL A 24 -3.99 5.21 -27.50
N MET A 25 -2.77 5.28 -28.04
CA MET A 25 -1.54 5.08 -27.26
C MET A 25 -1.37 6.15 -26.18
N ALA A 26 -1.66 7.41 -26.48
CA ALA A 26 -1.60 8.50 -25.51
C ALA A 26 -2.61 8.31 -24.38
N GLY A 27 -3.85 7.91 -24.70
CA GLY A 27 -4.89 7.59 -23.73
C GLY A 27 -4.49 6.43 -22.81
N ALA A 28 -4.07 5.31 -23.39
CA ALA A 28 -3.61 4.14 -22.63
C ALA A 28 -2.39 4.46 -21.76
N TYR A 29 -1.45 5.26 -22.26
CA TYR A 29 -0.30 5.73 -21.48
C TYR A 29 -0.76 6.58 -20.29
N TYR A 30 -1.68 7.52 -20.51
CA TYR A 30 -2.20 8.38 -19.45
C TYR A 30 -2.97 7.58 -18.37
N GLU A 31 -3.83 6.65 -18.77
CA GLU A 31 -4.54 5.77 -17.83
C GLU A 31 -3.56 4.92 -17.02
N SER A 32 -2.54 4.35 -17.66
CA SER A 32 -1.51 3.58 -16.96
C SER A 32 -0.70 4.43 -15.99
N PHE A 33 -0.42 5.69 -16.35
CA PHE A 33 0.30 6.63 -15.51
C PHE A 33 -0.55 7.07 -14.32
N LYS A 34 -1.84 7.33 -14.55
CA LYS A 34 -2.82 7.67 -13.51
C LYS A 34 -2.99 6.50 -12.52
N ALA A 35 -3.17 5.27 -13.02
CA ALA A 35 -3.27 4.07 -12.20
C ALA A 35 -2.00 3.85 -11.33
N ARG A 36 -0.81 4.09 -11.89
CA ARG A 36 0.44 4.05 -11.12
C ARG A 36 0.52 5.14 -10.06
N ARG A 37 0.00 6.33 -10.34
CA ARG A 37 -0.03 7.45 -9.39
C ARG A 37 -1.03 7.22 -8.27
N GLU A 38 -2.18 6.66 -8.58
CA GLU A 38 -3.19 6.26 -7.58
C GLU A 38 -2.69 5.11 -6.72
N ALA A 39 -2.02 4.12 -7.31
CA ALA A 39 -1.37 3.06 -6.54
C ALA A 39 -0.24 3.60 -5.63
N ARG A 40 0.52 4.61 -6.06
CA ARG A 40 1.51 5.29 -5.21
C ARG A 40 0.86 6.10 -4.10
N ARG A 41 -0.20 6.85 -4.39
CA ARG A 41 -0.94 7.64 -3.40
C ARG A 41 -1.68 6.78 -2.39
N ALA A 42 -2.21 5.62 -2.79
CA ALA A 42 -2.78 4.66 -1.86
C ALA A 42 -1.69 4.16 -0.90
N ARG A 43 -0.50 3.82 -1.42
CA ARG A 43 0.65 3.44 -0.60
C ARG A 43 1.12 4.58 0.30
N GLU A 44 1.20 5.80 -0.20
CA GLU A 44 1.67 6.98 0.55
C GLU A 44 0.64 7.45 1.60
N GLY A 45 -0.66 7.36 1.29
CA GLY A 45 -1.75 7.74 2.19
C GLY A 45 -1.97 6.75 3.34
N GLU A 46 -1.62 5.48 3.16
CA GLU A 46 -1.66 4.44 4.19
C GLU A 46 -0.40 4.42 5.08
N LEU A 47 0.63 5.18 4.69
CA LEU A 47 1.90 5.32 5.41
C LEU A 47 1.91 6.60 6.27
N HIS A 48 0.95 6.75 7.18
CA HIS A 48 0.96 7.84 8.17
C HIS A 48 2.15 7.77 9.15
N SER A 49 2.90 6.66 9.16
CA SER A 49 4.16 6.50 9.88
C SER A 49 5.00 5.39 9.25
N LEU A 50 6.24 5.71 8.87
CA LEU A 50 7.22 4.75 8.37
C LEU A 50 8.01 4.13 9.53
N ASN A 51 8.50 2.91 9.33
CA ASN A 51 9.34 2.15 10.26
C ASN A 51 8.70 1.87 11.63
N CYS A 52 7.43 1.49 11.66
CA CYS A 52 6.70 1.21 12.89
C CYS A 52 5.79 -0.02 12.77
N VAL A 53 5.41 -0.54 13.93
CA VAL A 53 4.28 -1.43 14.12
C VAL A 53 3.10 -0.59 14.58
N GLU A 54 2.02 -0.63 13.82
CA GLU A 54 0.77 0.03 14.14
C GLU A 54 -0.22 -0.98 14.68
N PHE A 55 -0.81 -0.70 15.84
CA PHE A 55 -1.85 -1.52 16.45
C PHE A 55 -3.20 -0.89 16.14
N VAL A 56 -4.05 -1.64 15.46
CA VAL A 56 -5.31 -1.14 14.91
C VAL A 56 -6.46 -1.99 15.44
N ALA A 57 -7.54 -1.35 15.87
CA ALA A 57 -8.77 -2.03 16.25
C ALA A 57 -9.54 -2.56 15.03
N GLY A 58 -10.54 -3.42 15.25
CA GLY A 58 -11.35 -4.02 14.18
C GLY A 58 -12.11 -3.03 13.29
N ASP A 59 -12.30 -1.79 13.75
CA ASP A 59 -12.90 -0.66 13.03
C ASP A 59 -11.90 0.13 12.17
N GLY A 60 -10.61 -0.22 12.21
CA GLY A 60 -9.54 0.50 11.51
C GLY A 60 -8.94 1.66 12.30
N THR A 61 -9.34 1.86 13.56
CA THR A 61 -8.83 2.95 14.38
C THR A 61 -7.46 2.61 14.98
N CYS A 62 -6.51 3.53 14.86
CA CYS A 62 -5.16 3.36 15.40
C CYS A 62 -5.17 3.51 16.93
N ILE A 63 -4.78 2.45 17.64
CA ILE A 63 -4.66 2.43 19.10
C ILE A 63 -3.28 2.93 19.52
N ASN A 64 -2.22 2.36 18.91
CA ASN A 64 -0.86 2.67 19.32
C ASN A 64 0.14 2.47 18.17
N LEU A 65 1.26 3.18 18.25
CA LEU A 65 2.34 3.14 17.29
C LEU A 65 3.69 2.88 17.97
N VAL A 66 4.38 1.82 17.56
CA VAL A 66 5.68 1.46 18.13
C VAL A 66 6.74 1.41 17.03
N PRO A 67 7.83 2.18 17.11
CA PRO A 67 8.91 2.11 16.12
C PRO A 67 9.53 0.70 16.03
N LEU A 68 9.74 0.19 14.81
CA LEU A 68 10.33 -1.13 14.56
C LEU A 68 11.72 -1.27 15.21
N GLU A 69 12.50 -0.19 15.28
CA GLU A 69 13.83 -0.17 15.89
C GLU A 69 13.79 -0.41 17.41
N ARG A 70 12.65 -0.15 18.07
CA ARG A 70 12.47 -0.36 19.51
C ARG A 70 11.90 -1.75 19.83
N LEU A 71 11.43 -2.49 18.82
CA LEU A 71 10.88 -3.83 18.99
C LEU A 71 11.99 -4.88 18.92
N HIS A 72 12.05 -5.72 19.95
CA HIS A 72 12.90 -6.90 19.96
C HIS A 72 12.42 -7.97 18.97
N SER A 73 11.10 -8.14 18.85
CA SER A 73 10.46 -9.10 17.96
C SER A 73 9.10 -8.59 17.50
N LEU A 74 8.68 -8.98 16.30
CA LEU A 74 7.34 -8.68 15.80
C LEU A 74 6.31 -9.53 16.55
N PRO A 75 5.11 -8.97 16.83
CA PRO A 75 4.00 -9.74 17.36
C PRO A 75 3.51 -10.78 16.34
N HIS A 76 2.99 -11.89 16.82
CA HIS A 76 2.37 -12.93 16.01
C HIS A 76 0.86 -13.00 16.26
N ALA A 77 0.13 -13.57 15.30
CA ALA A 77 -1.28 -13.87 15.49
C ALA A 77 -1.46 -14.85 16.67
N GLY A 78 -2.38 -14.53 17.58
CA GLY A 78 -2.62 -15.25 18.82
C GLY A 78 -1.88 -14.70 20.04
N ASP A 79 -0.92 -13.79 19.85
CA ASP A 79 -0.22 -13.15 20.97
C ASP A 79 -1.18 -12.22 21.74
N VAL A 80 -1.01 -12.19 23.06
CA VAL A 80 -1.67 -11.19 23.91
C VAL A 80 -0.65 -10.13 24.28
N ILE A 81 -0.94 -8.89 23.92
CA ILE A 81 -0.05 -7.75 24.14
C ILE A 81 -0.72 -6.73 25.08
N LEU A 82 0.10 -6.07 25.89
CA LEU A 82 -0.34 -4.98 26.75
C LEU A 82 -0.04 -3.66 26.07
N LEU A 83 -1.10 -2.93 25.73
CA LEU A 83 -0.99 -1.61 25.14
C LEU A 83 -1.35 -0.55 26.19
N PRO A 84 -0.62 0.58 26.24
CA PRO A 84 -0.90 1.68 27.16
C PRO A 84 -2.21 2.44 26.84
N GLY A 85 -2.97 2.03 25.81
CA GLY A 85 -4.12 2.77 25.31
C GLY A 85 -3.69 4.03 24.55
N ASN A 86 -4.68 4.79 24.10
CA ASN A 86 -4.47 6.14 23.58
C ASN A 86 -4.97 7.15 24.63
N ASP A 87 -4.50 8.39 24.58
CA ASP A 87 -4.97 9.47 25.47
C ASP A 87 -6.46 9.82 25.24
N THR A 88 -7.09 9.20 24.23
CA THR A 88 -8.51 9.27 23.95
C THR A 88 -9.27 8.13 24.64
N GLU A 89 -10.39 8.46 25.29
CA GLU A 89 -11.24 7.52 26.06
C GLU A 89 -11.77 6.32 25.26
N GLU A 90 -11.63 6.33 23.93
CA GLU A 90 -12.04 5.24 23.05
C GLU A 90 -11.19 3.96 23.21
N PHE A 91 -9.92 4.07 23.61
CA PHE A 91 -9.02 2.91 23.74
C PHE A 91 -8.28 2.90 25.08
N LEU A 92 -8.82 2.10 26.00
CA LEU A 92 -8.27 1.90 27.33
C LEU A 92 -6.95 1.13 27.30
N ALA A 93 -6.03 1.51 28.19
CA ALA A 93 -4.88 0.67 28.50
C ALA A 93 -5.33 -0.74 28.90
N GLY A 94 -4.69 -1.77 28.35
CA GLY A 94 -5.11 -3.13 28.65
C GLY A 94 -4.50 -4.21 27.77
N ALA A 95 -5.05 -5.41 27.95
CA ALA A 95 -4.67 -6.58 27.19
C ALA A 95 -5.46 -6.64 25.88
N TYR A 96 -4.73 -6.85 24.79
CA TYR A 96 -5.26 -6.96 23.45
C TYR A 96 -4.78 -8.27 22.82
N LEU A 97 -5.69 -8.99 22.16
CA LEU A 97 -5.37 -10.15 21.36
C LEU A 97 -4.98 -9.72 19.95
N VAL A 98 -3.82 -10.15 19.48
CA VAL A 98 -3.40 -9.96 18.08
C VAL A 98 -4.12 -10.99 17.22
N GLU A 99 -5.02 -10.54 16.35
CA GLU A 99 -5.74 -11.44 15.44
C GLU A 99 -4.91 -11.75 14.19
N ARG A 100 -4.30 -10.70 13.63
CA ARG A 100 -3.54 -10.79 12.38
C ARG A 100 -2.49 -9.71 12.33
N VAL A 101 -1.38 -10.03 11.66
CA VAL A 101 -0.31 -9.06 11.39
C VAL A 101 -0.07 -9.00 9.89
N GLU A 102 -0.18 -7.80 9.34
CA GLU A 102 0.17 -7.48 7.96
C GLU A 102 1.55 -6.86 7.88
N HIS A 103 2.36 -7.31 6.94
CA HIS A 103 3.74 -6.86 6.77
C HIS A 103 3.87 -6.09 5.45
N ILE A 104 4.23 -4.82 5.55
CA ILE A 104 4.40 -3.94 4.39
C ILE A 104 5.89 -3.85 4.09
N TYR A 105 6.26 -4.45 2.97
CA TYR A 105 7.62 -4.41 2.45
C TYR A 105 7.74 -3.39 1.33
N THR A 106 8.79 -2.58 1.38
CA THR A 106 9.16 -1.69 0.29
C THR A 106 10.55 -2.05 -0.25
N ARG A 107 10.90 -1.47 -1.40
CA ARG A 107 12.21 -1.69 -2.02
C ARG A 107 13.30 -1.12 -1.11
N ALA A 108 14.37 -1.88 -0.91
CA ALA A 108 15.54 -1.35 -0.20
C ALA A 108 16.23 -0.26 -1.04
N GLU A 109 16.47 0.93 -0.45
CA GLU A 109 17.09 2.08 -1.11
C GLU A 109 18.46 2.43 -0.49
N TYR A 110 19.35 1.44 -0.35
CA TYR A 110 20.71 1.67 0.14
C TYR A 110 21.76 1.29 -0.92
N ARG A 111 22.95 1.89 -0.81
CA ARG A 111 24.05 1.67 -1.76
C ARG A 111 24.46 0.20 -1.77
N GLY A 112 24.24 -0.49 -2.89
CA GLY A 112 24.55 -1.92 -3.05
C GLY A 112 23.37 -2.88 -2.82
N CYS A 113 22.15 -2.37 -2.61
CA CYS A 113 20.96 -3.21 -2.48
C CYS A 113 20.73 -4.09 -3.72
N ARG A 114 20.28 -5.33 -3.50
CA ARG A 114 19.96 -6.23 -4.63
C ARG A 114 18.66 -5.78 -5.32
N PRO A 115 18.50 -6.04 -6.63
CA PRO A 115 17.31 -5.63 -7.38
C PRO A 115 15.97 -6.15 -6.82
N HIS A 116 15.99 -7.27 -6.11
CA HIS A 116 14.81 -7.92 -5.52
C HIS A 116 14.83 -7.89 -3.98
N GLU A 117 15.62 -7.00 -3.40
CA GLU A 117 15.69 -6.86 -1.95
C GLU A 117 14.52 -6.02 -1.42
N ALA A 118 13.77 -6.64 -0.52
CA ALA A 118 12.63 -6.03 0.14
C ALA A 118 12.96 -5.79 1.61
N ARG A 119 12.66 -4.60 2.11
CA ARG A 119 12.83 -4.22 3.52
C ARG A 119 11.45 -4.04 4.15
N LEU A 120 11.26 -4.61 5.34
CA LEU A 120 10.07 -4.34 6.14
C LEU A 120 10.10 -2.87 6.57
N THR A 121 9.09 -2.11 6.15
CA THR A 121 8.95 -0.69 6.50
C THR A 121 7.79 -0.43 7.43
N LYS A 122 6.79 -1.30 7.49
CA LYS A 122 5.68 -1.15 8.42
C LYS A 122 5.08 -2.52 8.69
N ALA A 123 4.64 -2.74 9.92
CA ALA A 123 3.74 -3.85 10.23
C ALA A 123 2.45 -3.29 10.83
N VAL A 124 1.33 -3.91 10.51
CA VAL A 124 0.02 -3.54 11.04
C VAL A 124 -0.51 -4.75 11.78
N ALA A 125 -0.68 -4.62 13.09
CA ALA A 125 -1.26 -5.63 13.95
C ALA A 125 -2.71 -5.27 14.22
N GLN A 126 -3.62 -6.08 13.69
CA GLN A 126 -5.04 -5.98 14.00
C GLN A 126 -5.27 -6.63 15.37
N VAL A 127 -5.87 -5.87 16.28
CA VAL A 127 -6.03 -6.28 17.67
C VAL A 127 -7.46 -6.11 18.16
N THR A 128 -7.86 -7.02 19.04
CA THR A 128 -9.16 -6.99 19.72
C THR A 128 -8.95 -6.86 21.21
N SER A 129 -9.67 -5.92 21.84
CA SER A 129 -9.60 -5.71 23.29
C SER A 129 -10.11 -6.95 24.02
N LEU A 130 -9.33 -7.42 25.00
CA LEU A 130 -9.75 -8.47 25.93
C LEU A 130 -10.31 -7.89 27.24
N ASN A 131 -10.29 -6.56 27.39
CA ASN A 131 -10.89 -5.91 28.55
C ASN A 131 -12.41 -6.14 28.51
N PRO A 132 -13.03 -6.62 29.58
CA PRO A 132 -14.48 -6.65 29.67
C PRO A 132 -14.97 -5.21 29.56
N VAL A 133 -15.80 -4.93 28.55
CA VAL A 133 -16.58 -3.69 28.52
C VAL A 133 -17.34 -3.67 29.83
N MET A 134 -16.97 -2.79 30.76
CA MET A 134 -17.80 -2.52 31.92
C MET A 134 -19.05 -1.83 31.38
N THR A 135 -20.05 -2.63 31.00
CA THR A 135 -21.43 -2.18 30.89
C THR A 135 -21.84 -1.76 32.29
N VAL A 136 -21.73 -0.46 32.57
CA VAL A 136 -22.38 0.19 33.71
C VAL A 136 -23.85 0.39 33.38
#